data_AF-A0A382KWT4-F1
#
_entry.id   AF-A0A382KWT4-F1
#
_cell.length_a   1.000
_cell.length_b   1.000
_cell.length_c   1.000
_cell.angle_alpha   90.00
_cell.angle_beta   90.00
_cell.angle_gamma   90.00
#
_symmetry.space_group_name_H-M   'P 1'
#
loop_
_entity.id
_entity.type
_entity.pdbx_description
1 polymer ?
#
loop_
_entity_poly.entity_id
_entity_poly.type
_entity_poly.pdbx_seq_one_letter_code
_entity_poly.pdbx_strand_id
1 'polypeptide(L)'
;MPKKSVHIRNENLDIWESLSSPSEFVNTHLTNLRNSRPQGEEELRITKLRAKRAQLDDEVENLKQSIAKMEIERQEIEEEIDSALTASNFKIDRDEFISTTFSEAEIACRLGREFGNVRTNTHFGFHSVEDGKIYVTNLTTNRRPGFKQGVVSNAVERLELGQGKVKLGGGLIPVKWQEEALIALHPDIWVVGEWITYIPDFEFEDTHASIVHCKRCGKNDFNKIYGPQNDPHEEPDSIDFCTECGFKTRLDHDFPNADDDYRDWAEDIAVDAHIDRQRGVE
;
A
#
# COMPACT_ATOMS: atom_id res chain seq x y z
N MET A 1 37.94 80.73 15.42
CA MET A 1 37.48 79.33 15.33
C MET A 1 37.71 78.62 16.66
N PRO A 2 36.77 77.82 17.17
CA PRO A 2 36.99 77.04 18.39
C PRO A 2 38.04 75.95 18.13
N LYS A 3 39.05 75.86 19.00
CA LYS A 3 40.05 74.78 18.98
C LYS A 3 39.45 73.55 19.67
N LYS A 4 39.29 72.44 18.94
CA LYS A 4 38.88 71.14 19.51
C LYS A 4 40.14 70.35 19.87
N SER A 5 40.25 69.91 21.13
CA SER A 5 41.35 69.05 21.60
C SER A 5 41.00 67.58 21.39
N VAL A 6 41.92 66.80 20.83
CA VAL A 6 41.83 65.33 20.77
C VAL A 6 42.55 64.77 21.99
N HIS A 7 41.87 63.93 22.76
CA HIS A 7 42.51 63.23 23.89
C HIS A 7 43.23 61.98 23.37
N ILE A 8 44.52 61.90 23.66
CA ILE A 8 45.39 60.79 23.25
C ILE A 8 45.80 60.07 24.53
N ARG A 9 45.62 58.75 24.55
CA ARG A 9 46.07 57.92 25.67
C ARG A 9 47.59 57.93 25.74
N ASN A 10 48.15 57.94 26.95
CA ASN A 10 49.59 58.04 27.17
C ASN A 10 50.40 56.96 26.42
N GLU A 11 49.84 55.76 26.27
CA GLU A 11 50.42 54.64 25.52
C GLU A 11 50.62 54.90 24.01
N ASN A 12 49.98 55.94 23.47
CA ASN A 12 50.07 56.30 22.05
C ASN A 12 50.83 57.63 21.82
N LEU A 13 51.44 58.21 22.87
CA LEU A 13 52.19 59.46 22.77
C LEU A 13 53.42 59.34 21.88
N ASP A 14 54.20 58.26 22.02
CA ASP A 14 55.40 58.05 21.22
C ASP A 14 55.07 57.98 19.72
N ILE A 15 53.95 57.32 19.39
CA ILE A 15 53.44 57.24 18.02
C ILE A 15 52.97 58.62 17.54
N TRP A 16 52.29 59.40 18.40
CA TRP A 16 51.84 60.75 18.09
C TRP A 16 52.99 61.70 17.77
N GLU A 17 54.05 61.67 18.59
CA GLU A 17 55.22 62.53 18.45
C GLU A 17 56.11 62.11 17.26
N SER A 18 56.06 60.84 16.86
CA SER A 18 56.76 60.34 15.68
C SER A 18 56.17 60.82 14.34
N LEU A 19 54.95 61.37 14.34
CA LEU A 19 54.30 61.85 13.12
C LEU A 19 54.75 63.27 12.78
N SER A 20 55.12 63.48 11.52
CA SER A 20 55.53 64.80 11.00
C SER A 20 54.40 65.84 11.01
N SER A 21 53.14 65.40 10.95
CA SER A 21 51.94 66.25 11.09
C SER A 21 50.80 65.46 11.75
N PRO A 22 50.80 65.34 13.09
CA PRO A 22 49.88 64.44 13.81
C PRO A 22 48.40 64.83 13.66
N SER A 23 48.13 66.14 13.65
CA SER A 23 46.77 66.68 13.49
C SER A 23 46.21 66.42 12.09
N GLU A 24 47.05 66.51 11.07
CA GLU A 24 46.67 66.25 9.68
C GLU A 24 46.47 64.76 9.43
N PHE A 25 47.32 63.91 10.02
CA PHE A 25 47.17 62.46 9.99
C PHE A 25 45.80 62.04 10.56
N VAL A 26 45.44 62.52 11.76
CA VAL A 26 44.14 62.21 12.36
C VAL A 26 42.97 62.77 11.58
N ASN A 27 43.05 64.02 11.13
CA ASN A 27 41.98 64.61 10.34
C ASN A 27 41.77 63.87 9.02
N THR A 28 42.85 63.42 8.38
CA THR A 28 42.80 62.61 7.16
C THR A 28 42.19 61.24 7.45
N HIS A 29 42.60 60.56 8.52
CA HIS A 29 42.04 59.27 8.91
C HIS A 29 40.57 59.36 9.31
N LEU A 30 40.18 60.36 10.10
CA LEU A 30 38.77 60.59 10.47
C LEU A 30 37.91 60.94 9.25
N THR A 31 38.48 61.70 8.31
CA THR A 31 37.81 62.03 7.04
C THR A 31 37.66 60.78 6.17
N ASN A 32 38.70 59.96 6.04
CA ASN A 32 38.65 58.70 5.30
C ASN A 32 37.66 57.71 5.94
N LEU A 33 37.66 57.59 7.27
CA LEU A 33 36.67 56.80 8.01
C LEU A 33 35.25 57.29 7.75
N ARG A 34 35.02 58.59 7.81
CA ARG A 34 33.72 59.20 7.51
C ARG A 34 33.29 58.95 6.06
N ASN A 35 34.22 59.03 5.11
CA ASN A 35 33.97 58.81 3.68
C ASN A 35 33.82 57.32 3.33
N SER A 36 34.38 56.43 4.15
CA SER A 36 34.28 54.96 3.99
C SER A 36 33.01 54.37 4.60
N ARG A 37 32.29 55.13 5.45
CA ARG A 37 31.01 54.69 5.97
C ARG A 37 29.97 54.76 4.85
N PRO A 38 29.12 53.74 4.69
CA PRO A 38 27.96 53.84 3.81
C PRO A 38 27.10 55.02 4.28
N GLN A 39 26.74 55.91 3.36
CA GLN A 39 25.91 57.09 3.62
C GLN A 39 24.70 57.08 2.70
N GLY A 40 23.60 57.69 3.14
CA GLY A 40 22.39 57.86 2.33
C GLY A 40 21.74 56.54 1.94
N GLU A 41 21.65 56.26 0.65
CA GLU A 41 20.95 55.08 0.11
C GLU A 41 21.57 53.75 0.53
N GLU A 42 22.91 53.67 0.62
CA GLU A 42 23.58 52.42 0.98
C GLU A 42 23.39 52.07 2.47
N GLU A 43 23.38 53.07 3.35
CA GLU A 43 23.06 52.87 4.77
C GLU A 43 21.60 52.40 4.96
N LEU A 44 20.68 52.98 4.18
CA LEU A 44 19.28 52.57 4.14
C LEU A 44 19.13 51.14 3.63
N ARG A 45 19.90 50.76 2.60
CA ARG A 45 19.92 49.40 2.04
C ARG A 45 20.44 48.38 3.06
N ILE A 46 21.55 48.68 3.75
CA ILE A 46 22.11 47.84 4.81
C ILE A 46 21.08 47.65 5.93
N THR A 47 20.39 48.72 6.33
CA THR A 47 19.35 48.66 7.37
C THR A 47 18.18 47.77 6.94
N LYS A 48 17.69 47.90 5.69
CA LYS A 48 16.65 47.04 5.13
C LYS A 48 17.08 45.57 5.08
N LEU A 49 18.32 45.28 4.68
CA LEU A 49 18.85 43.93 4.64
C LEU A 49 18.96 43.30 6.03
N ARG A 50 19.37 44.09 7.05
CA ARG A 50 19.40 43.63 8.45
C ARG A 50 18.00 43.32 8.98
N ALA A 51 17.02 44.17 8.69
CA ALA A 51 15.63 43.93 9.06
C ALA A 51 15.08 42.66 8.38
N LYS A 52 15.34 42.48 7.08
CA LYS A 52 14.96 41.27 6.35
C LYS A 52 15.64 40.02 6.90
N ARG A 53 16.92 40.11 7.28
CA ARG A 53 17.62 39.00 7.92
C ARG A 53 16.98 38.62 9.26
N ALA A 54 16.67 39.60 10.12
CA ALA A 54 16.00 39.34 11.39
C ALA A 54 14.64 38.65 11.20
N GLN A 55 13.85 39.10 10.22
CA GLN A 55 12.59 38.44 9.86
C GLN A 55 12.79 36.98 9.42
N LEU A 56 13.80 36.72 8.58
CA LEU A 56 14.12 35.35 8.16
C LEU A 56 14.62 34.48 9.33
N ASP A 57 15.41 35.05 10.24
CA ASP A 57 15.88 34.34 11.43
C ASP A 57 14.67 33.94 12.32
N ASP A 58 13.67 34.82 12.48
CA ASP A 58 12.42 34.51 13.20
C ASP A 58 11.58 33.45 12.47
N GLU A 59 11.47 33.51 11.14
CA GLU A 59 10.77 32.50 10.34
C GLU A 59 11.41 31.11 10.46
N VAL A 60 12.75 31.05 10.45
CA VAL A 60 13.50 29.80 10.63
C VAL A 60 13.23 29.20 12.01
N GLU A 61 13.17 30.03 13.05
CA GLU A 61 12.89 29.55 14.41
C GLU A 61 11.47 29.01 14.54
N ASN A 62 10.47 29.68 13.95
CA ASN A 62 9.10 29.18 13.90
C ASN A 62 8.99 27.83 13.15
N LEU A 63 9.71 27.67 12.04
CA LEU A 63 9.75 26.42 11.29
C LEU A 63 10.38 25.28 12.10
N LYS A 64 11.46 25.54 12.86
CA LYS A 64 12.07 24.54 13.74
C LYS A 64 11.10 24.08 14.83
N GLN A 65 10.36 25.00 15.45
CA GLN A 65 9.34 24.66 16.44
C GLN A 65 8.22 23.80 15.83
N SER A 66 7.81 24.13 14.60
CA SER A 66 6.81 23.34 13.86
C SER A 66 7.30 21.92 13.55
N ILE A 67 8.55 21.77 13.10
CA ILE A 67 9.18 20.45 12.86
C ILE A 67 9.22 19.64 14.15
N ALA A 68 9.69 20.24 15.25
CA ALA A 68 9.75 19.55 16.54
C ALA A 68 8.36 19.08 17.01
N LYS A 69 7.31 19.88 16.78
CA LYS A 69 5.93 19.47 17.07
C LYS A 69 5.49 18.27 16.23
N MET A 70 5.76 18.30 14.93
CA MET A 70 5.42 17.18 14.04
C MET A 70 6.22 15.91 14.37
N GLU A 71 7.46 16.04 14.85
CA GLU A 71 8.26 14.89 15.30
C GLU A 71 7.66 14.25 16.56
N ILE A 72 7.15 15.06 17.50
CA ILE A 72 6.43 14.56 18.68
C ILE A 72 5.15 13.84 18.26
N GLU A 73 4.32 14.47 17.40
CA GLU A 73 3.08 13.86 16.89
C GLU A 73 3.37 12.53 16.16
N ARG A 74 4.46 12.46 15.40
CA ARG A 74 4.88 11.22 14.73
C ARG A 74 5.22 10.11 15.74
N GLN A 75 5.96 10.45 16.80
CA GLN A 75 6.31 9.49 17.85
C GLN A 75 5.07 9.01 18.61
N GLU A 76 4.13 9.89 18.93
CA GLU A 76 2.87 9.52 19.58
C GLU A 76 2.06 8.54 18.73
N ILE A 77 1.95 8.78 17.42
CA ILE A 77 1.26 7.87 16.50
C ILE A 77 1.99 6.53 16.38
N GLU A 78 3.33 6.53 16.31
CA GLU A 78 4.14 5.30 16.29
C GLU A 78 3.90 4.46 17.55
N GLU A 79 3.87 5.08 18.74
CA GLU A 79 3.58 4.42 20.00
C GLU A 79 2.14 3.89 20.08
N GLU A 80 1.15 4.64 19.59
CA GLU A 80 -0.25 4.19 19.53
C GLU A 80 -0.41 2.97 18.60
N ILE A 81 0.27 2.97 17.45
CA ILE A 81 0.29 1.82 16.53
C ILE A 81 0.90 0.61 17.23
N ASP A 82 2.07 0.75 17.85
CA ASP A 82 2.73 -0.36 18.54
C ASP A 82 1.90 -0.89 19.70
N SER A 83 1.24 0.00 20.46
CA SER A 83 0.30 -0.37 21.52
C SER A 83 -0.93 -1.10 20.98
N ALA A 84 -1.49 -0.67 19.85
CA ALA A 84 -2.63 -1.32 19.22
C ALA A 84 -2.26 -2.69 18.62
N LEU A 85 -1.06 -2.81 18.05
CA LEU A 85 -0.52 -4.07 17.54
C LEU A 85 -0.22 -5.07 18.66
N THR A 86 0.33 -4.61 19.79
CA THR A 86 0.57 -5.46 20.96
C THR A 86 -0.72 -5.86 21.68
N ALA A 87 -1.73 -4.99 21.69
CA ALA A 87 -3.07 -5.31 22.22
C ALA A 87 -3.88 -6.22 21.29
N SER A 88 -3.50 -6.33 20.02
CA SER A 88 -4.13 -7.21 19.05
C SER A 88 -3.80 -8.68 19.33
N ASN A 89 -4.78 -9.40 19.86
CA ASN A 89 -4.76 -10.85 20.03
C ASN A 89 -5.14 -11.62 18.76
N PHE A 90 -5.16 -10.97 17.59
CA PHE A 90 -5.49 -11.66 16.35
C PHE A 90 -4.40 -12.68 16.02
N LYS A 91 -4.77 -13.95 16.12
CA LYS A 91 -3.89 -15.10 15.90
C LYS A 91 -4.60 -16.07 14.99
N ILE A 92 -3.85 -16.57 14.01
CA ILE A 92 -4.31 -17.63 13.12
C ILE A 92 -3.63 -18.91 13.61
N ASP A 93 -4.37 -20.01 13.68
CA ASP A 93 -3.73 -21.31 13.87
C ASP A 93 -2.86 -21.60 12.64
N ARG A 94 -1.55 -21.41 12.82
CA ARG A 94 -0.58 -21.51 11.73
C ARG A 94 -0.51 -22.93 11.18
N ASP A 95 -0.62 -23.94 12.04
CA ASP A 95 -0.49 -25.32 11.62
C ASP A 95 -1.74 -25.74 10.85
N GLU A 96 -2.92 -25.34 11.32
CA GLU A 96 -4.18 -25.52 10.61
C GLU A 96 -4.15 -24.82 9.24
N PHE A 97 -3.86 -23.51 9.19
CA PHE A 97 -3.81 -22.75 7.94
C PHE A 97 -2.87 -23.36 6.90
N ILE A 98 -1.66 -23.75 7.33
CA ILE A 98 -0.69 -24.39 6.44
C ILE A 98 -1.22 -25.75 5.98
N SER A 99 -1.70 -26.59 6.90
CA SER A 99 -2.20 -27.93 6.56
C SER A 99 -3.39 -27.88 5.59
N THR A 100 -4.34 -26.97 5.82
CA THR A 100 -5.48 -26.69 4.95
C THR A 100 -5.03 -26.24 3.57
N THR A 101 -4.08 -25.29 3.48
CA THR A 101 -3.54 -24.83 2.19
C THR A 101 -2.95 -25.97 1.36
N PHE A 102 -2.16 -26.83 2.02
CA PHE A 102 -1.49 -27.95 1.34
C PHE A 102 -2.48 -29.05 0.96
N SER A 103 -3.45 -29.35 1.82
CA SER A 103 -4.53 -30.30 1.54
C SER A 103 -5.37 -29.85 0.34
N GLU A 104 -5.80 -28.59 0.29
CA GLU A 104 -6.53 -28.04 -0.85
C GLU A 104 -5.71 -28.05 -2.14
N ALA A 105 -4.39 -27.82 -2.04
CA ALA A 105 -3.51 -27.94 -3.19
C ALA A 105 -3.42 -29.39 -3.71
N GLU A 106 -3.36 -30.39 -2.83
CA GLU A 106 -3.39 -31.81 -3.21
C GLU A 106 -4.71 -32.19 -3.88
N ILE A 107 -5.83 -31.74 -3.32
CA ILE A 107 -7.17 -31.93 -3.90
C ILE A 107 -7.24 -31.27 -5.29
N ALA A 108 -6.76 -30.04 -5.41
CA ALA A 108 -6.69 -29.31 -6.66
C ALA A 108 -5.85 -30.05 -7.71
N CYS A 109 -4.70 -30.61 -7.33
CA CYS A 109 -3.87 -31.43 -8.22
C CYS A 109 -4.62 -32.68 -8.71
N ARG A 110 -5.24 -33.42 -7.79
CA ARG A 110 -5.95 -34.67 -8.09
C ARG A 110 -7.13 -34.46 -9.03
N LEU A 111 -7.84 -33.34 -8.87
CA LEU A 111 -9.01 -33.00 -9.68
C LEU A 111 -8.65 -32.23 -10.96
N GLY A 112 -7.38 -31.88 -11.16
CA GLY A 112 -6.95 -31.04 -12.28
C GLY A 112 -7.62 -29.67 -12.27
N ARG A 113 -7.78 -29.06 -11.08
CA ARG A 113 -8.40 -27.73 -10.93
C ARG A 113 -7.54 -26.66 -11.61
N GLU A 114 -8.20 -25.85 -12.43
CA GLU A 114 -7.61 -24.68 -13.07
C GLU A 114 -8.19 -23.41 -12.43
N PHE A 115 -7.31 -22.43 -12.26
CA PHE A 115 -7.60 -21.17 -11.61
C PHE A 115 -7.09 -20.02 -12.46
N GLY A 116 -7.56 -18.81 -12.15
CA GLY A 116 -7.05 -17.61 -12.76
C GLY A 116 -8.12 -16.59 -13.02
N ASN A 117 -7.92 -15.77 -14.05
CA ASN A 117 -8.81 -14.66 -14.34
C ASN A 117 -8.88 -14.40 -15.86
N VAL A 118 -10.11 -14.41 -16.39
CA VAL A 118 -10.39 -14.26 -17.82
C VAL A 118 -10.04 -12.86 -18.32
N ARG A 119 -10.19 -11.82 -17.48
CA ARG A 119 -9.90 -10.43 -17.85
C ARG A 119 -8.41 -10.16 -17.96
N THR A 120 -7.61 -10.77 -17.09
CA THR A 120 -6.14 -10.63 -17.12
C THR A 120 -5.45 -11.73 -17.92
N ASN A 121 -6.22 -12.66 -18.52
CA ASN A 121 -5.72 -13.84 -19.22
C ASN A 121 -4.68 -14.63 -18.40
N THR A 122 -4.85 -14.64 -17.08
CA THR A 122 -4.02 -15.43 -16.17
C THR A 122 -4.68 -16.77 -16.00
N HIS A 123 -3.92 -17.84 -16.25
CA HIS A 123 -4.42 -19.19 -16.13
C HIS A 123 -3.36 -20.08 -15.51
N PHE A 124 -3.72 -20.81 -14.47
CA PHE A 124 -2.79 -21.68 -13.78
C PHE A 124 -3.49 -22.89 -13.18
N GLY A 125 -2.79 -24.03 -13.13
CA GLY A 125 -3.26 -25.25 -12.50
C GLY A 125 -2.23 -25.77 -11.50
N PHE A 126 -2.69 -26.50 -10.50
CA PHE A 126 -1.82 -27.18 -9.53
C PHE A 126 -1.50 -28.58 -10.05
N HIS A 127 -0.22 -28.97 -10.05
CA HIS A 127 0.18 -30.24 -10.66
C HIS A 127 0.93 -31.21 -9.74
N SER A 128 1.50 -30.75 -8.63
CA SER A 128 2.01 -31.61 -7.57
C SER A 128 2.22 -30.86 -6.26
N VAL A 129 2.21 -31.60 -5.15
CA VAL A 129 2.58 -31.14 -3.81
C VAL A 129 3.61 -32.12 -3.26
N GLU A 130 4.86 -31.68 -3.14
CA GLU A 130 5.99 -32.53 -2.76
C GLU A 130 7.01 -31.71 -1.97
N ASP A 131 7.69 -32.33 -0.99
CA ASP A 131 8.77 -31.72 -0.20
C ASP A 131 8.42 -30.35 0.42
N GLY A 132 7.19 -30.19 0.91
CA GLY A 132 6.72 -28.93 1.50
C GLY A 132 6.63 -27.79 0.47
N LYS A 133 6.40 -28.12 -0.80
CA LYS A 133 6.24 -27.16 -1.89
C LYS A 133 5.01 -27.48 -2.74
N ILE A 134 4.26 -26.44 -3.05
CA ILE A 134 3.12 -26.49 -3.97
C ILE A 134 3.63 -26.08 -5.36
N TYR A 135 3.46 -26.97 -6.34
CA TYR A 135 3.86 -26.72 -7.72
C TYR A 135 2.65 -26.32 -8.58
N VAL A 136 2.84 -25.21 -9.29
CA VAL A 136 1.82 -24.56 -10.11
C VAL A 136 2.33 -24.49 -11.54
N THR A 137 1.49 -24.79 -12.51
CA THR A 137 1.78 -24.52 -13.92
C THR A 137 1.00 -23.30 -14.34
N ASN A 138 1.68 -22.27 -14.84
CA ASN A 138 1.02 -21.21 -15.59
C ASN A 138 0.67 -21.77 -16.98
N LEU A 139 -0.61 -21.98 -17.24
CA LEU A 139 -1.12 -22.63 -18.44
C LEU A 139 -1.00 -21.72 -19.68
N THR A 140 -0.90 -20.40 -19.50
CA THR A 140 -0.66 -19.45 -20.59
C THR A 140 0.79 -19.52 -21.11
N THR A 141 1.76 -19.75 -20.23
CA THR A 141 3.20 -19.65 -20.55
C THR A 141 3.97 -20.96 -20.41
N ASN A 142 3.32 -22.03 -19.95
CA ASN A 142 3.91 -23.33 -19.60
C ASN A 142 5.06 -23.27 -18.57
N ARG A 143 5.22 -22.14 -17.86
CA ARG A 143 6.16 -22.05 -16.75
C ARG A 143 5.62 -22.85 -15.57
N ARG A 144 6.49 -23.59 -14.89
CA ARG A 144 6.15 -24.41 -13.71
C ARG A 144 6.73 -23.84 -12.42
N PRO A 145 6.26 -22.67 -11.96
CA PRO A 145 6.74 -22.14 -10.71
C PRO A 145 6.16 -22.92 -9.51
N GLY A 146 6.65 -22.66 -8.31
CA GLY A 146 6.06 -23.20 -7.09
C GLY A 146 6.42 -22.37 -5.88
N PHE A 147 5.71 -22.54 -4.79
CA PHE A 147 5.97 -21.83 -3.54
C PHE A 147 6.07 -22.82 -2.38
N LYS A 148 7.05 -22.55 -1.50
CA LYS A 148 7.39 -23.40 -0.36
C LYS A 148 6.47 -23.11 0.82
N GLN A 149 6.39 -24.03 1.76
CA GLN A 149 5.70 -23.84 3.04
C GLN A 149 6.09 -22.54 3.74
N GLY A 150 7.37 -22.15 3.73
CA GLY A 150 7.81 -20.88 4.32
C GLY A 150 7.18 -19.64 3.69
N VAL A 151 6.74 -19.70 2.42
CA VAL A 151 5.96 -18.61 1.79
C VAL A 151 4.57 -18.53 2.42
N VAL A 152 3.93 -19.67 2.68
CA VAL A 152 2.63 -19.75 3.36
C VAL A 152 2.75 -19.30 4.82
N SER A 153 3.79 -19.72 5.54
CA SER A 153 4.05 -19.26 6.91
C SER A 153 4.23 -17.75 6.99
N ASN A 154 4.96 -17.15 6.04
CA ASN A 154 5.12 -15.69 5.98
C ASN A 154 3.80 -14.97 5.65
N ALA A 155 2.92 -15.59 4.85
CA ALA A 155 1.60 -15.05 4.56
C ALA A 155 0.75 -14.97 5.85
N VAL A 156 0.81 -16.01 6.70
CA VAL A 156 0.17 -16.00 8.03
C VAL A 156 0.71 -14.84 8.89
N GLU A 157 2.03 -14.64 8.95
CA GLU A 157 2.62 -13.52 9.71
C GLU A 157 2.10 -12.17 9.25
N ARG A 158 2.02 -11.98 7.93
CA ARG A 158 1.52 -10.74 7.34
C ARG A 158 0.04 -10.52 7.66
N LEU A 159 -0.77 -11.57 7.63
CA LEU A 159 -2.17 -11.50 8.04
C LEU A 159 -2.28 -11.18 9.53
N GLU A 160 -1.50 -11.81 10.40
CA GLU A 160 -1.51 -11.51 11.84
C GLU A 160 -1.12 -10.06 12.14
N LEU A 161 -0.03 -9.57 11.52
CA LEU A 161 0.41 -8.18 11.62
C LEU A 161 -0.65 -7.20 11.08
N GLY A 162 -1.37 -7.62 10.04
CA GLY A 162 -2.47 -6.88 9.43
C GLY A 162 -3.83 -7.06 10.11
N GLN A 163 -3.89 -7.71 11.29
CA GLN A 163 -5.14 -8.01 12.01
C GLN A 163 -6.17 -8.73 11.12
N GLY A 164 -5.69 -9.71 10.36
CA GLY A 164 -6.47 -10.49 9.41
C GLY A 164 -6.63 -9.83 8.05
N LYS A 165 -6.07 -8.64 7.80
CA LYS A 165 -6.24 -7.88 6.54
C LYS A 165 -4.92 -7.37 5.99
N VAL A 166 -4.67 -7.61 4.70
CA VAL A 166 -3.49 -7.11 3.98
C VAL A 166 -3.87 -6.54 2.62
N LYS A 167 -3.06 -5.62 2.08
CA LYS A 167 -3.34 -5.00 0.79
C LYS A 167 -3.22 -6.01 -0.36
N LEU A 168 -4.17 -6.03 -1.27
CA LEU A 168 -4.08 -6.81 -2.51
C LEU A 168 -2.93 -6.29 -3.39
N GLY A 169 -2.19 -7.19 -4.04
CA GLY A 169 -1.14 -6.85 -4.99
C GLY A 169 0.28 -6.84 -4.41
N GLY A 170 0.55 -7.70 -3.41
CA GLY A 170 1.88 -7.88 -2.80
C GLY A 170 1.87 -7.83 -1.28
N GLY A 171 0.73 -7.57 -0.64
CA GLY A 171 0.60 -7.49 0.81
C GLY A 171 0.66 -8.87 1.46
N LEU A 172 -0.01 -9.87 0.89
CA LEU A 172 -0.02 -11.23 1.43
C LEU A 172 1.24 -12.00 1.02
N ILE A 173 1.56 -12.00 -0.28
CA ILE A 173 2.79 -12.57 -0.81
C ILE A 173 3.38 -11.58 -1.84
N PRO A 174 4.66 -11.19 -1.75
CA PRO A 174 5.26 -10.21 -2.67
C PRO A 174 5.17 -10.59 -4.16
N VAL A 175 5.16 -11.89 -4.43
CA VAL A 175 5.06 -12.43 -5.77
C VAL A 175 3.59 -12.58 -6.13
N LYS A 176 3.07 -11.66 -6.97
CA LYS A 176 1.64 -11.56 -7.32
C LYS A 176 0.96 -12.88 -7.68
N TRP A 177 1.59 -13.73 -8.48
CA TRP A 177 0.94 -14.99 -8.86
C TRP A 177 0.89 -16.01 -7.72
N GLN A 178 1.84 -15.96 -6.76
CA GLN A 178 1.79 -16.80 -5.55
C GLN A 178 0.69 -16.30 -4.61
N GLU A 179 0.53 -14.97 -4.52
CA GLU A 179 -0.59 -14.35 -3.80
C GLU A 179 -1.93 -14.79 -4.38
N GLU A 180 -2.09 -14.71 -5.70
CA GLU A 180 -3.28 -15.17 -6.42
C GLU A 180 -3.54 -16.67 -6.25
N ALA A 181 -2.47 -17.49 -6.26
CA ALA A 181 -2.59 -18.93 -6.03
C ALA A 181 -3.04 -19.25 -4.59
N LEU A 182 -2.53 -18.53 -3.59
CA LEU A 182 -2.92 -18.74 -2.20
C LEU A 182 -4.38 -18.30 -1.95
N ILE A 183 -4.79 -17.17 -2.52
CA ILE A 183 -6.20 -16.70 -2.48
C ILE A 183 -7.14 -17.75 -3.10
N ALA A 184 -6.73 -18.35 -4.22
CA ALA A 184 -7.54 -19.34 -4.90
C ALA A 184 -7.65 -20.67 -4.13
N LEU A 185 -6.61 -21.05 -3.38
CA LEU A 185 -6.55 -22.32 -2.65
C LEU A 185 -7.23 -22.27 -1.29
N HIS A 186 -6.95 -21.25 -0.47
CA HIS A 186 -7.36 -21.28 0.92
C HIS A 186 -8.87 -20.98 1.07
N PRO A 187 -9.64 -21.80 1.81
CA PRO A 187 -11.07 -21.59 1.98
C PRO A 187 -11.40 -20.26 2.66
N ASP A 188 -10.62 -19.90 3.67
CA ASP A 188 -10.87 -18.73 4.52
C ASP A 188 -10.26 -17.42 4.01
N ILE A 189 -9.64 -17.41 2.82
CA ILE A 189 -9.03 -16.19 2.26
C ILE A 189 -9.98 -15.58 1.24
N TRP A 190 -10.35 -14.33 1.50
CA TRP A 190 -11.30 -13.56 0.69
C TRP A 190 -10.67 -12.26 0.23
N VAL A 191 -11.09 -11.77 -0.94
CA VAL A 191 -10.75 -10.42 -1.39
C VAL A 191 -11.98 -9.53 -1.28
N VAL A 192 -11.87 -8.49 -0.46
CA VAL A 192 -12.92 -7.51 -0.17
C VAL A 192 -12.41 -6.12 -0.57
N GLY A 193 -12.83 -5.66 -1.75
CA GLY A 193 -12.33 -4.43 -2.34
C GLY A 193 -10.83 -4.50 -2.65
N GLU A 194 -10.04 -3.67 -1.98
CA GLU A 194 -8.58 -3.62 -2.17
C GLU A 194 -7.80 -4.46 -1.13
N TRP A 195 -8.50 -5.26 -0.33
CA TRP A 195 -7.94 -6.00 0.80
C TRP A 195 -8.11 -7.49 0.61
N ILE A 196 -7.08 -8.24 0.97
CA ILE A 196 -7.16 -9.67 1.22
C ILE A 196 -7.42 -9.85 2.72
N THR A 197 -8.47 -10.59 3.06
CA THR A 197 -8.93 -10.79 4.43
C THR A 197 -8.99 -12.27 4.76
N TYR A 198 -8.54 -12.65 5.95
CA TYR A 198 -8.76 -13.97 6.54
C TYR A 198 -10.07 -13.97 7.32
N ILE A 199 -11.03 -14.78 6.88
CA ILE A 199 -12.36 -14.91 7.49
C ILE A 199 -12.76 -16.39 7.49
N PRO A 200 -12.51 -17.13 8.59
CA PRO A 200 -12.81 -18.56 8.68
C PRO A 200 -14.32 -18.86 8.72
N ASP A 201 -15.09 -17.97 9.35
CA ASP A 201 -16.55 -18.08 9.45
C ASP A 201 -17.25 -17.07 8.53
N PHE A 202 -16.87 -17.03 7.25
CA PHE A 202 -17.44 -16.06 6.32
C PHE A 202 -18.90 -16.41 5.99
N GLU A 203 -19.83 -15.81 6.75
CA GLU A 203 -21.26 -15.81 6.47
C GLU A 203 -21.63 -14.51 5.74
N PHE A 204 -22.32 -14.59 4.59
CA PHE A 204 -22.88 -13.40 3.96
C PHE A 204 -24.04 -12.90 4.81
N GLU A 205 -23.96 -11.65 5.30
CA GLU A 205 -24.90 -11.03 6.24
C GLU A 205 -26.37 -10.94 5.76
N ASP A 206 -26.74 -11.42 4.56
CA ASP A 206 -28.09 -11.21 4.02
C ASP A 206 -28.78 -12.39 3.31
N THR A 207 -28.23 -13.61 3.26
CA THR A 207 -28.86 -14.67 2.45
C THR A 207 -28.77 -16.05 3.06
N HIS A 208 -29.92 -16.75 3.02
CA HIS A 208 -30.05 -18.21 3.03
C HIS A 208 -28.76 -18.88 2.54
N ALA A 209 -28.32 -19.92 3.26
CA ALA A 209 -27.00 -20.58 3.16
C ALA A 209 -26.64 -21.21 1.78
N SER A 210 -27.31 -20.84 0.70
CA SER A 210 -27.24 -21.41 -0.64
C SER A 210 -26.67 -20.46 -1.72
N ILE A 211 -26.36 -19.19 -1.43
CA ILE A 211 -25.81 -18.29 -2.47
C ILE A 211 -24.28 -18.41 -2.58
N VAL A 212 -23.80 -18.78 -3.77
CA VAL A 212 -22.39 -18.85 -4.09
C VAL A 212 -21.85 -17.46 -4.41
N HIS A 213 -20.77 -17.06 -3.73
CA HIS A 213 -20.10 -15.78 -3.98
C HIS A 213 -18.67 -15.98 -4.45
N CYS A 214 -18.24 -15.09 -5.34
CA CYS A 214 -16.88 -15.09 -5.86
C CYS A 214 -15.89 -14.74 -4.74
N LYS A 215 -14.95 -15.65 -4.45
CA LYS A 215 -13.86 -15.44 -3.48
C LYS A 215 -13.02 -14.18 -3.72
N ARG A 216 -13.03 -13.65 -4.96
CA ARG A 216 -12.24 -12.48 -5.36
C ARG A 216 -12.98 -11.14 -5.18
N CYS A 217 -14.30 -11.10 -5.26
CA CYS A 217 -15.02 -9.82 -5.20
C CYS A 217 -16.31 -9.85 -4.37
N GLY A 218 -16.67 -11.00 -3.80
CA GLY A 218 -17.90 -11.20 -3.03
C GLY A 218 -19.18 -11.13 -3.85
N LYS A 219 -19.11 -11.02 -5.18
CA LYS A 219 -20.27 -10.97 -6.08
C LYS A 219 -20.74 -12.36 -6.46
N ASN A 220 -22.03 -12.52 -6.71
CA ASN A 220 -22.70 -13.79 -7.00
C ASN A 220 -23.09 -13.97 -8.49
N ASP A 221 -22.46 -13.20 -9.38
CA ASP A 221 -22.72 -13.27 -10.82
C ASP A 221 -21.61 -14.06 -11.53
N PHE A 222 -22.00 -15.21 -12.10
CA PHE A 222 -21.11 -16.15 -12.79
C PHE A 222 -21.64 -16.49 -14.19
N ASN A 223 -20.72 -16.60 -15.14
CA ASN A 223 -21.00 -17.05 -16.51
C ASN A 223 -20.08 -18.22 -16.88
N LYS A 224 -20.44 -18.96 -17.93
CA LYS A 224 -19.67 -20.10 -18.43
C LYS A 224 -18.88 -19.77 -19.68
N ILE A 225 -17.65 -20.26 -19.74
CA ILE A 225 -16.87 -20.37 -20.97
C ILE A 225 -16.91 -21.81 -21.43
N TYR A 226 -17.40 -22.05 -22.63
CA TYR A 226 -17.45 -23.38 -23.24
C TYR A 226 -16.18 -23.67 -24.02
N GLY A 227 -15.62 -24.85 -23.79
CA GLY A 227 -14.55 -25.42 -24.57
C GLY A 227 -15.04 -25.92 -25.94
N PRO A 228 -14.12 -26.42 -26.78
CA PRO A 228 -14.47 -27.00 -28.08
C PRO A 228 -15.39 -28.21 -27.90
N GLN A 229 -16.56 -28.19 -28.52
CA GLN A 229 -17.45 -29.34 -28.57
C GLN A 229 -16.94 -30.32 -29.65
N ASN A 230 -16.30 -31.40 -29.21
CA ASN A 230 -15.75 -32.41 -30.13
C ASN A 230 -16.79 -33.46 -30.53
N ASP A 231 -17.83 -33.68 -29.70
CA ASP A 231 -18.98 -34.53 -29.98
C ASP A 231 -20.29 -33.74 -29.79
N PRO A 232 -21.17 -33.63 -30.80
CA PRO A 232 -22.46 -32.93 -30.69
C PRO A 232 -23.44 -33.59 -29.70
N HIS A 233 -23.16 -34.80 -29.22
CA HIS A 233 -23.97 -35.51 -28.22
C HIS A 233 -23.42 -35.42 -26.80
N GLU A 234 -22.21 -34.89 -26.61
CA GLU A 234 -21.65 -34.60 -25.30
C GLU A 234 -21.77 -33.11 -24.98
N GLU A 235 -22.06 -32.79 -23.72
CA GLU A 235 -21.97 -31.41 -23.25
C GLU A 235 -20.51 -30.95 -23.33
N PRO A 236 -20.24 -29.78 -23.92
CA PRO A 236 -18.88 -29.25 -23.99
C PRO A 236 -18.37 -28.95 -22.58
N ASP A 237 -17.09 -29.27 -22.35
CA ASP A 237 -16.38 -28.84 -21.14
C ASP A 237 -16.62 -27.35 -20.90
N SER A 238 -16.97 -26.96 -19.67
CA SER A 238 -17.19 -25.56 -19.32
C SER A 238 -16.44 -25.18 -18.05
N ILE A 239 -16.09 -23.89 -17.96
CA ILE A 239 -15.47 -23.28 -16.79
C ILE A 239 -16.29 -22.05 -16.41
N ASP A 240 -16.70 -21.98 -15.14
CA ASP A 240 -17.37 -20.79 -14.61
C ASP A 240 -16.37 -19.66 -14.38
N PHE A 241 -16.83 -18.43 -14.54
CA PHE A 241 -16.08 -17.26 -14.13
C PHE A 241 -17.02 -16.19 -13.59
N CYS A 242 -16.54 -15.47 -12.57
CA CYS A 242 -17.26 -14.32 -12.06
C CYS A 242 -17.28 -13.21 -13.10
N THR A 243 -18.45 -12.76 -13.51
CA THR A 243 -18.63 -11.71 -14.53
C THR A 243 -17.99 -10.38 -14.09
N GLU A 244 -18.07 -10.09 -12.79
CA GLU A 244 -17.67 -8.83 -12.17
C GLU A 244 -16.16 -8.64 -12.08
N CYS A 245 -15.42 -9.70 -11.78
CA CYS A 245 -13.96 -9.61 -11.62
C CYS A 245 -13.17 -10.50 -12.58
N GLY A 246 -13.83 -11.43 -13.27
CA GLY A 246 -13.23 -12.38 -14.21
C GLY A 246 -12.61 -13.62 -13.56
N PHE A 247 -12.72 -13.79 -12.24
CA PHE A 247 -12.12 -14.93 -11.54
C PHE A 247 -12.74 -16.25 -11.99
N LYS A 248 -11.91 -17.20 -12.44
CA LYS A 248 -12.34 -18.54 -12.82
C LYS A 248 -12.58 -19.41 -11.59
N THR A 249 -13.66 -20.17 -11.61
CA THR A 249 -14.07 -21.09 -10.56
C THR A 249 -14.74 -22.30 -11.22
N ARG A 250 -14.91 -23.42 -10.50
CA ARG A 250 -15.82 -24.50 -10.91
C ARG A 250 -16.88 -24.61 -9.82
N LEU A 251 -18.07 -24.08 -10.07
CA LEU A 251 -19.07 -23.88 -9.00
C LEU A 251 -19.43 -25.20 -8.31
N ASP A 252 -19.67 -26.25 -9.08
CA ASP A 252 -20.01 -27.61 -8.63
C ASP A 252 -18.89 -28.28 -7.82
N HIS A 253 -17.64 -27.83 -7.95
CA HIS A 253 -16.51 -28.35 -7.18
C HIS A 253 -16.10 -27.47 -6.00
N ASP A 254 -16.17 -26.16 -6.18
CA ASP A 254 -15.79 -25.16 -5.17
C ASP A 254 -16.93 -24.95 -4.17
N PHE A 255 -18.17 -25.28 -4.55
CA PHE A 255 -19.39 -25.19 -3.77
C PHE A 255 -20.28 -26.44 -4.00
N PRO A 256 -19.82 -27.65 -3.60
CA PRO A 256 -20.49 -28.91 -3.92
C PRO A 256 -21.88 -29.08 -3.30
N ASN A 257 -22.30 -28.19 -2.40
CA ASN A 257 -23.64 -28.16 -1.81
C ASN A 257 -24.58 -27.16 -2.51
N ALA A 258 -24.16 -26.55 -3.63
CA ALA A 258 -25.01 -25.60 -4.37
C ALA A 258 -26.15 -26.30 -5.14
N ASP A 259 -26.05 -27.61 -5.41
CA ASP A 259 -26.80 -28.24 -6.51
C ASP A 259 -28.33 -28.38 -6.35
N ASP A 260 -28.90 -28.36 -5.14
CA ASP A 260 -30.35 -28.57 -5.00
C ASP A 260 -31.18 -27.26 -5.07
N ASP A 261 -30.65 -26.12 -4.60
CA ASP A 261 -31.40 -24.85 -4.56
C ASP A 261 -30.94 -23.82 -5.62
N TYR A 262 -29.73 -23.96 -6.17
CA TYR A 262 -29.15 -22.96 -7.09
C TYR A 262 -29.71 -23.07 -8.51
N ARG A 263 -30.07 -24.29 -8.95
CA ARG A 263 -30.62 -24.53 -10.30
C ARG A 263 -32.01 -23.92 -10.48
N ASP A 264 -32.88 -24.10 -9.49
CA ASP A 264 -34.25 -23.56 -9.53
C ASP A 264 -34.22 -22.01 -9.50
N TRP A 265 -33.26 -21.41 -8.78
CA TRP A 265 -33.19 -19.96 -8.66
C TRP A 265 -32.43 -19.26 -9.80
N ALA A 266 -31.45 -19.91 -10.44
CA ALA A 266 -30.80 -19.36 -11.64
C ALA A 266 -31.79 -19.24 -12.81
N GLU A 267 -32.77 -20.16 -12.90
CA GLU A 267 -33.89 -20.06 -13.83
C GLU A 267 -34.82 -18.87 -13.48
N ASP A 268 -35.12 -18.66 -12.20
CA ASP A 268 -35.96 -17.55 -11.74
C ASP A 268 -35.30 -16.16 -11.94
N ILE A 269 -34.01 -15.99 -11.63
CA ILE A 269 -33.28 -14.74 -11.90
C ILE A 269 -33.19 -14.46 -13.40
N ALA A 270 -32.97 -15.50 -14.22
CA ALA A 270 -32.93 -15.35 -15.68
C ALA A 270 -34.30 -14.91 -16.22
N VAL A 271 -35.40 -15.39 -15.62
CA VAL A 271 -36.77 -14.97 -15.94
C VAL A 271 -37.02 -13.52 -15.53
N ASP A 272 -36.66 -13.12 -14.30
CA ASP A 272 -36.87 -11.75 -13.81
C ASP A 272 -36.00 -10.73 -14.57
N ALA A 273 -34.72 -11.04 -14.81
CA ALA A 273 -33.84 -10.20 -15.62
C ALA A 273 -34.25 -10.13 -17.11
N HIS A 274 -35.01 -11.12 -17.60
CA HIS A 274 -35.64 -11.07 -18.93
C HIS A 274 -36.90 -10.19 -18.91
N ILE A 275 -37.71 -10.27 -17.86
CA ILE A 275 -38.90 -9.43 -17.65
C ILE A 275 -38.52 -7.95 -17.50
N ASP A 276 -37.47 -7.63 -16.75
CA ASP A 276 -37.05 -6.24 -16.53
C ASP A 276 -36.41 -5.63 -17.78
N ARG A 277 -35.66 -6.42 -18.57
CA ARG A 277 -35.18 -6.00 -19.90
C ARG A 277 -36.32 -5.75 -20.89
N GLN A 278 -37.41 -6.53 -20.83
CA GLN A 278 -38.60 -6.26 -21.64
C GLN A 278 -39.38 -5.03 -21.15
N ARG A 279 -39.22 -4.63 -19.89
CA ARG A 279 -39.86 -3.45 -19.28
C ARG A 279 -39.04 -2.15 -19.42
N GLY A 280 -37.81 -2.23 -19.93
CA GLY A 280 -36.97 -1.07 -20.19
C GLY A 280 -36.49 -0.35 -18.92
N VAL A 281 -36.38 -1.09 -17.82
CA VAL A 281 -35.84 -0.57 -16.55
C VAL A 281 -34.36 -0.94 -16.53
N GLU A 282 -33.48 0.03 -16.78
CA GLU A 282 -32.03 -0.04 -16.49
C GLU A 282 -31.73 0.62 -15.14
#